data_AF-A0A5C7P2S6-F1
#
_entry.id   AF-A0A5C7P2S6-F1
#
_cell.length_a   1.000
_cell.length_b   1.000
_cell.length_c   1.000
_cell.angle_alpha   90.00
_cell.angle_beta   90.00
_cell.angle_gamma   90.00
#
_symmetry.space_group_name_H-M   'P 1'
#
loop_
_entity.id
_entity.type
_entity.pdbx_description
1 polymer ?
#
loop_
_entity_poly.entity_id
_entity_poly.type
_entity_poly.pdbx_seq_one_letter_code
_entity_poly.pdbx_strand_id
1 'polypeptide(L)' 'MAGSVILQARVPAEVADTLVGDIAVLGLEGTSEAIREGLRMLHRRASLVALGQSYDDFYDGEPAPASPVTQALYPADAD' A
#
# COMPACT_ATOMS: atom_id res chain seq x y z
N MET A 1 -17.11 -13.72 -16.36
CA MET A 1 -17.64 -12.35 -16.58
C MET A 1 -17.13 -11.48 -15.46
N ALA A 2 -16.36 -10.43 -15.77
CA ALA A 2 -16.01 -9.44 -14.76
C ALA A 2 -17.22 -8.52 -14.56
N GLY A 3 -17.85 -8.59 -13.39
CA GLY A 3 -18.95 -7.70 -13.02
C GLY A 3 -18.42 -6.41 -12.39
N SER A 4 -19.16 -5.31 -12.56
CA SER A 4 -18.94 -4.08 -11.79
C SER A 4 -20.13 -3.83 -10.87
N VAL A 5 -19.86 -3.18 -9.74
CA VAL A 5 -20.86 -2.70 -8.78
C VAL A 5 -20.72 -1.19 -8.64
N ILE A 6 -21.83 -0.49 -8.41
CA ILE A 6 -21.82 0.96 -8.16
C ILE A 6 -21.67 1.19 -6.66
N LEU A 7 -20.68 1.99 -6.28
CA LEU A 7 -20.47 2.49 -4.92
C LEU A 7 -20.73 3.99 -4.92
N GLN A 8 -21.54 4.45 -3.97
CA GLN A 8 -21.79 5.88 -3.74
C GLN A 8 -21.31 6.24 -2.33
N ALA A 9 -20.50 7.29 -2.25
CA ALA A 9 -19.98 7.81 -0.99
C ALA A 9 -20.02 9.34 -1.02
N ARG A 10 -20.34 9.95 0.12
CA ARG A 10 -20.19 11.40 0.29
C ARG A 10 -18.73 11.70 0.61
N VAL A 11 -18.14 12.64 -0.13
CA VAL A 11 -16.78 13.11 0.08
C VAL A 11 -16.77 14.61 0.34
N PRO A 12 -15.78 15.14 1.08
CA PRO A 12 -15.54 16.58 1.14
C PRO A 12 -15.23 17.16 -0.24
N ALA A 13 -15.60 18.42 -0.47
CA ALA A 13 -15.45 19.07 -1.78
C ALA A 13 -13.98 19.17 -2.19
N GLU A 14 -13.10 19.48 -1.23
CA GLU A 14 -11.66 19.60 -1.43
C GLU A 14 -11.02 18.27 -1.89
N VAL A 15 -11.57 17.14 -1.46
CA VAL A 15 -11.12 15.81 -1.90
C VAL A 15 -11.52 15.56 -3.35
N ALA A 16 -12.75 15.96 -3.72
CA ALA A 16 -13.21 15.84 -5.10
C ALA A 16 -12.39 16.74 -6.04
N ASP A 17 -12.06 17.96 -5.62
CA ASP A 17 -11.24 18.89 -6.42
C ASP A 17 -9.81 18.37 -6.61
N THR A 18 -9.21 17.84 -5.55
CA THR A 18 -7.87 17.23 -5.61
C THR A 18 -7.84 16.05 -6.59
N LEU A 19 -8.88 15.21 -6.57
CA LEU A 19 -8.98 14.04 -7.44
C LEU A 19 -8.95 14.42 -8.93
N VAL A 20 -9.53 15.56 -9.31
CA VAL A 20 -9.48 16.05 -10.71
C VAL A 20 -8.04 16.37 -11.13
N GLY A 21 -7.26 16.98 -10.23
CA GLY A 21 -5.84 17.24 -10.46
C GLY A 21 -5.03 15.95 -10.62
N ASP A 22 -5.23 15.00 -9.71
CA ASP A 22 -4.52 13.72 -9.71
C ASP A 22 -4.81 12.89 -10.96
N ILE A 23 -6.06 12.90 -11.45
CA ILE A 23 -6.45 12.24 -12.72
C ILE A 23 -5.57 12.73 -13.87
N ALA A 24 -5.36 14.04 -13.99
CA ALA A 24 -4.56 14.62 -15.06
C ALA A 24 -3.07 14.28 -14.92
N VAL A 25 -2.53 14.35 -13.69
CA VAL A 25 -1.12 14.03 -13.41
C VAL A 25 -0.81 12.56 -13.71
N LEU A 26 -1.73 11.66 -13.37
CA LEU A 26 -1.58 10.21 -13.54
C LEU A 26 -2.03 9.71 -14.92
N GLY A 27 -2.61 10.59 -15.76
CA GLY A 27 -3.07 10.23 -17.11
C GLY A 27 -4.26 9.26 -17.11
N LEU A 28 -5.14 9.36 -16.11
CA LEU A 28 -6.30 8.47 -15.97
C LEU A 28 -7.49 8.94 -16.80
N GLU A 29 -8.32 8.01 -17.26
CA GLU A 29 -9.49 8.24 -18.10
C GLU A 29 -10.64 8.91 -17.35
N GLY A 30 -10.60 8.93 -16.00
CA GLY A 30 -11.53 9.70 -15.18
C GLY A 30 -11.70 9.17 -13.76
N THR A 31 -12.73 9.66 -13.09
CA THR A 31 -13.01 9.42 -11.66
C THR A 31 -13.07 7.94 -11.31
N SER A 32 -13.79 7.13 -12.08
CA SER A 32 -13.92 5.69 -11.79
C SER A 32 -12.60 4.95 -11.86
N GLU A 33 -11.69 5.35 -12.75
CA GLU A 33 -10.36 4.74 -12.84
C GLU A 33 -9.48 5.19 -11.67
N ALA A 34 -9.51 6.48 -11.32
CA ALA A 34 -8.81 7.00 -10.15
C ALA A 34 -9.27 6.34 -8.84
N ILE A 35 -10.57 6.13 -8.67
CA ILE A 35 -11.10 5.40 -7.50
C ILE A 35 -10.63 3.94 -7.50
N ARG A 36 -10.63 3.26 -8.65
CA ARG A 36 -10.09 1.88 -8.73
C ARG A 36 -8.61 1.83 -8.37
N GLU A 37 -7.82 2.77 -8.86
CA GLU A 37 -6.39 2.84 -8.53
C GLU A 37 -6.17 3.14 -7.05
N GLY A 38 -6.91 4.10 -6.48
CA GLY A 38 -6.88 4.39 -5.04
C GLY A 38 -7.24 3.16 -4.18
N LEU A 39 -8.27 2.41 -4.57
CA LEU A 39 -8.64 1.16 -3.89
C LEU A 39 -7.55 0.08 -4.03
N ARG A 40 -6.90 -0.01 -5.19
CA ARG A 40 -5.77 -0.93 -5.41
C ARG A 40 -4.58 -0.59 -4.51
N MET A 41 -4.25 0.69 -4.39
CA MET A 41 -3.19 1.18 -3.51
C MET A 41 -3.53 0.94 -2.03
N LEU A 42 -4.78 1.20 -1.62
CA LEU A 42 -5.26 0.92 -0.28
C LEU A 42 -5.15 -0.57 0.06
N HIS A 43 -5.60 -1.44 -0.84
CA HIS A 43 -5.49 -2.89 -0.65
C HIS A 43 -4.03 -3.33 -0.52
N ARG A 44 -3.15 -2.82 -1.40
CA ARG A 44 -1.71 -3.12 -1.32
C ARG A 44 -1.12 -2.72 0.03
N ARG A 45 -1.49 -1.55 0.56
CA ARG A 45 -1.03 -1.10 1.88
C ARG A 45 -1.53 -2.00 3.00
N ALA A 46 -2.81 -2.38 2.98
CA ALA A 46 -3.38 -3.31 3.96
C ALA A 46 -2.65 -4.67 3.95
N SER A 47 -2.37 -5.22 2.76
CA SER A 47 -1.64 -6.48 2.62
C SER A 47 -0.21 -6.40 3.16
N LEU A 48 0.48 -5.27 2.98
CA LEU A 48 1.82 -5.07 3.55
C LEU A 48 1.80 -4.98 5.08
N VAL A 49 0.79 -4.34 5.66
CA VAL A 49 0.61 -4.29 7.13
C VAL A 49 0.33 -5.69 7.67
N ALA A 50 -0.57 -6.44 7.04
CA ALA A 50 -0.86 -7.82 7.42
C ALA A 50 0.37 -8.72 7.29
N LEU A 51 1.21 -8.52 6.26
CA LEU A 51 2.47 -9.25 6.12
C LEU A 51 3.44 -8.93 7.26
N GLY A 52 3.59 -7.65 7.64
CA GLY A 52 4.40 -7.24 8.79
C GLY A 52 3.94 -7.92 10.07
N GLN A 53 2.64 -7.89 10.35
CA GLN A 53 2.05 -8.59 11.51
C GLN A 53 2.34 -10.10 11.46
N SER A 54 2.25 -10.73 10.29
CA SER A 54 2.59 -12.16 10.17
C SER A 54 4.07 -12.46 10.42
N TYR A 55 4.96 -11.51 10.12
CA TYR A 55 6.38 -11.62 10.45
C TYR A 55 6.61 -11.51 11.95
N ASP A 56 5.98 -10.51 12.59
CA ASP A 56 6.05 -10.31 14.03
C ASP A 56 5.52 -11.55 14.76
N ASP A 57 4.35 -12.07 14.35
CA ASP A 57 3.76 -13.28 14.92
C ASP A 57 4.67 -14.52 14.71
N PHE A 58 5.34 -14.64 13.56
CA PHE A 58 6.22 -15.76 13.28
C PHE A 58 7.50 -15.76 14.12
N TYR A 59 8.01 -14.59 14.48
CA TYR A 59 9.20 -14.42 15.31
C TYR A 59 8.89 -14.08 16.77
N ASP A 60 7.65 -14.29 17.23
CA ASP A 60 7.21 -13.97 18.59
C ASP A 60 7.50 -12.51 19.00
N GLY A 61 7.45 -11.59 18.03
CA GLY A 61 7.76 -10.16 18.20
C GLY A 61 9.25 -9.82 18.25
N GLU A 62 10.15 -10.81 18.17
CA GLU A 62 11.58 -10.60 18.06
C GLU A 62 11.99 -10.28 16.61
N PRO A 63 13.06 -9.50 16.39
CA PRO A 63 13.54 -9.24 15.05
C PRO A 63 14.01 -10.53 14.38
N ALA A 64 13.66 -10.69 13.09
CA ALA A 64 14.12 -11.81 12.29
C ALA A 64 15.65 -11.91 12.32
N PRO A 65 16.22 -13.11 12.52
CA PRO A 65 17.67 -13.28 12.60
C PRO A 65 18.29 -12.89 11.25
N ALA A 66 19.34 -12.07 11.30
CA ALA A 66 20.08 -11.70 10.10
C ALA A 66 20.71 -12.94 9.47
N SER A 67 20.60 -13.07 8.14
CA SER A 67 21.23 -14.19 7.44
C SER A 67 22.75 -14.16 7.59
N PRO A 68 23.47 -15.29 7.53
CA PRO A 68 24.93 -15.30 7.61
C PRO A 68 25.60 -14.41 6.55
N VAL A 69 24.99 -14.32 5.35
CA VAL A 69 25.47 -13.44 4.28
C VAL A 69 25.27 -11.97 4.64
N THR A 70 24.12 -11.62 5.21
CA THR A 70 23.83 -10.25 5.67
C THR A 70 24.78 -9.84 6.80
N GLN A 71 25.04 -10.72 7.76
CA GLN A 71 25.98 -10.47 8.86
C GLN A 71 27.42 -10.29 8.36
N ALA A 72 27.84 -11.03 7.34
CA ALA A 72 29.17 -10.90 6.75
C ALA A 72 29.36 -9.59 5.96
N LEU A 73 28.29 -9.07 5.36
CA LEU A 73 28.32 -7.81 4.58
C LEU A 73 28.12 -6.56 5.47
N TYR A 74 27.35 -6.70 6.55
CA TYR A 74 27.04 -5.63 7.50
C TYR A 74 27.20 -6.17 8.94
N PRO A 75 28.45 -6.29 9.43
CA PRO A 75 28.68 -6.73 10.79
C PRO A 75 28.10 -5.69 11.77
N ALA A 76 27.43 -6.16 12.81
CA ALA A 76 26.73 -5.29 13.78
C ALA A 76 27.65 -4.31 14.53
N ASP A 77 28.97 -4.54 14.47
CA ASP A 77 30.02 -3.72 15.10
C ASP A 77 30.69 -2.74 14.12
N ALA A 78 30.13 -2.52 12.92
CA ALA A 78 30.60 -1.52 11.98
C ALA A 78 30.05 -0.12 12.34
N ASP A 79 30.52 0.43 13.46
CA ASP A 79 30.45 1.86 13.82
C ASP A 79 31.82 2.32 14.34
#